data_AF-A0A2T6BZY0-F1
#
_entry.id   AF-A0A2T6BZY0-F1
#
_cell.length_a   1.000
_cell.length_b   1.000
_cell.length_c   1.000
_cell.angle_alpha   90.00
_cell.angle_beta   90.00
_cell.angle_gamma   90.00
#
_symmetry.space_group_name_H-M   'P 1'
#
loop_
_entity.id
_entity.type
_entity.pdbx_description
1 polymer ?
#
loop_
_entity_poly.entity_id
_entity_poly.type
_entity_poly.pdbx_seq_one_letter_code
_entity_poly.pdbx_strand_id
1 'polypeptide(L)'
;MKFLTYKLTFLAFAVCCISLFTSCEDDNESGVTLIGLEARFIAEINSKTITFVNASNNATSYSWDLGDGTTSTLEELEKRYSNGTYTVVLTAYNDKGESSTYEETFIIDGCVDEETQNINPANGDLNWTFLNDDAAFDAFGDIGGAIVANPVLDNVNNSCFVYRYDKTTGCQTWSGVGVELATSLDFSTITNKTFKMKVLAENQITDVTLRLEFMPFPNVNPFQERIASITQVGEWQELSFDFTNVNSGTFKSVIIYFERNAPCDGDVYYFDDITQE
;
A
#
# COMPACT_ATOMS: atom_id res chain seq x y z
N MET A 1 21.59 13.08 1.44
CA MET A 1 21.17 13.05 2.87
C MET A 1 21.61 11.70 3.42
N LYS A 2 22.32 11.68 4.55
CA LYS A 2 23.10 10.53 5.06
C LYS A 2 22.20 9.45 5.69
N PHE A 3 22.47 8.19 5.37
CA PHE A 3 21.93 7.00 6.04
C PHE A 3 22.26 7.01 7.53
N LEU A 4 21.23 6.90 8.37
CA LEU A 4 21.34 6.83 9.83
C LEU A 4 21.59 5.37 10.24
N THR A 5 22.82 5.06 10.62
CA THR A 5 23.20 3.78 11.27
C THR A 5 23.21 3.98 12.78
N TYR A 6 22.34 3.29 13.51
CA TYR A 6 22.34 3.28 14.98
C TYR A 6 23.50 2.42 15.50
N LYS A 7 24.47 3.06 16.17
CA LYS A 7 25.50 2.39 16.99
C LYS A 7 25.01 2.29 18.43
N LEU A 8 24.93 1.07 18.96
CA LEU A 8 24.67 0.81 20.38
C LEU A 8 25.96 1.06 21.19
N THR A 9 25.92 2.01 22.12
CA THR A 9 27.00 2.32 23.07
C THR A 9 26.98 1.39 24.28
N PHE A 10 28.09 0.69 24.52
CA PHE A 10 28.36 -0.06 25.76
C PHE A 10 28.80 0.90 26.87
N LEU A 11 28.11 0.86 28.03
CA LEU A 11 28.47 1.60 29.23
C LEU A 11 29.45 0.77 30.07
N ALA A 12 30.68 1.25 30.26
CA ALA A 12 31.66 0.64 31.14
C ALA A 12 31.49 1.17 32.57
N PHE A 13 31.36 0.28 33.55
CA PHE A 13 31.53 0.61 34.97
C PHE A 13 32.61 -0.29 35.57
N ALA A 14 33.72 0.34 35.96
CA ALA A 14 34.82 -0.28 36.68
C ALA A 14 34.62 -0.04 38.18
N VAL A 15 34.59 -1.10 38.99
CA VAL A 15 34.92 -1.03 40.42
C VAL A 15 35.77 -2.24 40.78
N CYS A 16 37.01 -1.94 41.15
CA CYS A 16 38.00 -2.84 41.68
C CYS A 16 37.81 -2.96 43.20
N CYS A 17 37.79 -4.17 43.73
CA CYS A 17 38.20 -4.45 45.11
C CYS A 17 38.76 -5.88 45.20
N ILE A 18 40.06 -5.96 45.43
CA ILE A 18 40.82 -7.19 45.66
C ILE A 18 40.81 -7.49 47.16
N SER A 19 40.44 -8.72 47.51
CA SER A 19 40.93 -9.38 48.73
C SER A 19 40.99 -10.88 48.50
N LEU A 20 42.22 -11.41 48.46
CA LEU A 20 42.55 -12.83 48.42
C LEU A 20 42.55 -13.40 49.86
N PHE A 21 42.06 -14.63 50.06
CA PHE A 21 42.87 -15.78 50.50
C PHE A 21 42.07 -17.10 50.34
N THR A 22 42.56 -17.92 49.40
CA THR A 22 42.65 -19.38 49.31
C THR A 22 41.64 -20.29 50.03
N SER A 23 40.90 -21.09 49.25
CA SER A 23 40.75 -22.53 49.47
C SER A 23 40.63 -23.21 48.12
N CYS A 24 41.51 -24.17 47.86
CA CYS A 24 41.47 -25.05 46.69
C CYS A 24 40.54 -26.21 47.06
N GLU A 25 39.43 -26.37 46.35
CA GLU A 25 38.87 -27.68 46.07
C GLU A 25 38.73 -27.77 44.55
N ASP A 26 39.50 -28.72 44.00
CA ASP A 26 39.43 -29.14 42.61
C ASP A 26 38.06 -29.78 42.37
N ASP A 27 37.16 -29.05 41.73
CA ASP A 27 36.12 -29.65 40.91
C ASP A 27 36.26 -29.09 39.50
N ASN A 28 37.21 -29.66 38.78
CA ASN A 28 37.24 -29.61 37.33
C ASN A 28 36.06 -30.46 36.80
N GLU A 29 34.83 -30.05 37.08
CA GLU A 29 33.70 -30.47 36.30
C GLU A 29 33.78 -29.65 35.02
N SER A 30 34.21 -30.32 33.94
CA SER A 30 33.97 -29.84 32.59
C SER A 30 32.46 -29.78 32.42
N GLY A 31 31.87 -28.68 32.87
CA GLY A 31 30.46 -28.36 32.74
C GLY A 31 30.19 -28.22 31.25
N VAL A 32 29.87 -29.34 30.60
CA VAL A 32 29.20 -29.33 29.31
C VAL A 32 27.96 -28.50 29.55
N THR A 33 27.95 -27.28 29.02
CA THR A 33 26.74 -26.47 28.99
C THR A 33 25.78 -27.27 28.13
N LEU A 34 24.89 -28.01 28.78
CA LEU A 34 23.87 -28.80 28.11
C LEU A 34 23.01 -27.76 27.39
N ILE A 35 23.23 -27.60 26.09
CA ILE A 35 22.38 -26.74 25.28
C ILE A 35 21.01 -27.40 25.37
N GLY A 36 20.05 -26.73 25.99
CA GLY A 36 18.68 -27.25 26.15
C GLY A 36 17.96 -27.32 24.81
N LEU A 37 16.78 -27.91 24.81
CA LEU A 37 15.83 -27.72 23.72
C LEU A 37 15.44 -26.24 23.65
N GLU A 38 15.63 -25.63 22.50
CA GLU A 38 15.28 -24.23 22.26
C GLU A 38 14.54 -24.13 20.93
N ALA A 39 13.28 -23.70 20.97
CA ALA A 39 12.57 -23.35 19.76
C ALA A 39 13.09 -22.02 19.22
N ARG A 40 13.30 -21.96 17.90
CA ARG A 40 13.65 -20.73 17.21
C ARG A 40 13.33 -20.86 15.73
N PHE A 41 12.98 -19.76 15.08
CA PHE A 41 12.94 -19.70 13.63
C PHE A 41 13.55 -18.42 13.08
N ILE A 42 13.79 -18.43 11.78
CA ILE A 42 14.10 -17.26 10.97
C ILE A 42 12.90 -17.04 10.05
N ALA A 43 12.47 -15.79 9.90
CA ALA A 43 11.40 -15.40 8.99
C ALA A 43 11.88 -14.28 8.05
N GLU A 44 11.53 -14.38 6.77
CA GLU A 44 11.75 -13.34 5.78
C GLU A 44 10.41 -12.94 5.15
N ILE A 45 10.10 -11.65 5.17
CA ILE A 45 8.87 -11.10 4.60
C ILE A 45 9.16 -10.54 3.22
N ASN A 46 8.41 -10.99 2.22
CA ASN A 46 8.39 -10.42 0.89
C ASN A 46 6.93 -10.10 0.52
N SER A 47 6.56 -8.82 0.61
CA SER A 47 5.19 -8.36 0.40
C SER A 47 4.22 -9.11 1.33
N LYS A 48 3.25 -9.85 0.79
CA LYS A 48 2.28 -10.66 1.55
C LYS A 48 2.73 -12.09 1.89
N THR A 49 3.95 -12.48 1.53
CA THR A 49 4.46 -13.84 1.77
C THR A 49 5.55 -13.82 2.83
N ILE A 50 5.47 -14.73 3.80
CA ILE A 50 6.54 -14.97 4.78
C ILE A 50 7.12 -16.37 4.52
N THR A 51 8.44 -16.44 4.40
CA THR A 51 9.19 -17.70 4.39
C THR A 51 9.71 -17.96 5.80
N PHE A 52 9.38 -19.12 6.36
CA PHE A 52 9.83 -19.55 7.67
C PHE A 52 10.82 -20.70 7.55
N VAL A 53 11.92 -20.61 8.29
CA VAL A 53 12.91 -21.68 8.44
C VAL A 53 13.06 -22.00 9.92
N ASN A 54 12.84 -23.27 10.28
CA ASN A 54 13.10 -23.74 11.62
C ASN A 54 14.61 -23.65 11.93
N ALA A 55 14.95 -23.00 13.04
CA ALA A 55 16.31 -22.85 13.56
C ALA A 55 16.43 -23.36 15.01
N SER A 56 15.54 -24.28 15.41
CA SER A 56 15.47 -24.83 16.77
C SER A 56 16.68 -25.71 17.09
N ASN A 57 17.18 -25.64 18.33
CA ASN A 57 18.29 -26.44 18.81
C ASN A 57 17.80 -27.67 19.59
N ASN A 58 18.44 -28.82 19.36
CA ASN A 58 18.14 -30.09 20.04
C ASN A 58 16.68 -30.58 19.91
N ALA A 59 16.00 -30.17 18.84
CA ALA A 59 14.66 -30.61 18.51
C ALA A 59 14.70 -31.85 17.59
N THR A 60 13.77 -32.78 17.80
CA THR A 60 13.54 -33.95 16.93
C THR A 60 12.22 -33.87 16.17
N SER A 61 11.31 -33.00 16.60
CA SER A 61 10.12 -32.62 15.85
C SER A 61 9.66 -31.22 16.24
N TYR A 62 8.75 -30.65 15.45
CA TYR A 62 8.25 -29.30 15.66
C TYR A 62 6.88 -29.12 15.00
N SER A 63 6.11 -28.18 15.52
CA SER A 63 4.82 -27.77 15.00
C SER A 63 4.73 -26.25 14.98
N TRP A 64 4.05 -25.75 13.95
CA TRP A 64 3.80 -24.33 13.76
C TRP A 64 2.32 -24.05 13.95
N ASP A 65 2.00 -23.00 14.69
CA ASP A 65 0.76 -22.23 14.56
C ASP A 65 1.10 -20.97 13.77
N LEU A 66 0.50 -20.80 12.59
CA LEU A 66 0.84 -19.71 11.69
C LEU A 66 0.05 -18.43 12.00
N GLY A 67 -0.77 -18.42 13.06
CA GLY A 67 -1.48 -17.24 13.54
C GLY A 67 -2.75 -16.90 12.73
N ASP A 68 -3.02 -17.60 11.63
CA ASP A 68 -4.23 -17.46 10.80
C ASP A 68 -5.19 -18.66 10.94
N GLY A 69 -4.97 -19.50 11.96
CA GLY A 69 -5.71 -20.74 12.20
C GLY A 69 -5.19 -21.94 11.41
N THR A 70 -4.16 -21.77 10.56
CA THR A 70 -3.47 -22.89 9.91
C THR A 70 -2.23 -23.32 10.70
N THR A 71 -1.83 -24.58 10.54
CA THR A 71 -0.67 -25.17 11.21
C THR A 71 0.25 -25.85 10.20
N SER A 72 1.50 -26.13 10.61
CA SER A 72 2.46 -26.87 9.81
C SER A 72 3.38 -27.73 10.68
N THR A 73 4.09 -28.66 10.04
CA THR A 73 5.19 -29.46 10.65
C THR A 73 6.42 -29.50 9.73
N LEU A 74 6.44 -28.67 8.68
CA LEU A 74 7.56 -28.59 7.73
C LEU A 74 8.74 -27.83 8.35
N GLU A 75 9.96 -28.24 8.01
CA GLU A 75 11.20 -27.57 8.45
C GLU A 75 11.30 -26.16 7.88
N GLU A 76 10.88 -26.03 6.63
CA GLU A 76 10.82 -24.81 5.86
C GLU A 76 9.45 -24.72 5.17
N LEU A 77 8.82 -23.56 5.22
CA LEU A 77 7.54 -23.32 4.56
C LEU A 77 7.41 -21.87 4.11
N GLU A 78 6.67 -21.67 3.03
CA GLU A 78 6.21 -20.35 2.62
C GLU A 78 4.73 -20.23 2.91
N LYS A 79 4.34 -19.08 3.47
CA LYS A 79 2.95 -18.77 3.79
C LYS A 79 2.59 -17.40 3.26
N ARG A 80 1.55 -17.36 2.42
CA ARG A 80 0.91 -16.11 2.01
C ARG A 80 -0.18 -15.73 3.00
N TYR A 81 -0.18 -14.47 3.43
CA TYR A 81 -1.13 -13.89 4.37
C TYR A 81 -2.00 -12.82 3.69
N SER A 82 -3.18 -12.59 4.24
CA SER A 82 -3.94 -11.37 3.98
C SER A 82 -3.37 -10.22 4.81
N ASN A 83 -3.83 -8.99 4.60
CA ASN A 83 -3.47 -7.90 5.49
C ASN A 83 -3.99 -8.18 6.90
N GLY A 84 -3.15 -7.96 7.90
CA GLY A 84 -3.48 -8.28 9.27
C GLY A 84 -2.26 -8.42 10.16
N THR A 85 -2.53 -8.74 11.43
CA THR A 85 -1.50 -9.05 12.43
C THR A 85 -1.58 -10.52 12.78
N TYR A 86 -0.46 -11.22 12.68
CA TYR A 86 -0.37 -12.67 12.89
C TYR A 86 0.72 -12.96 13.92
N THR A 87 0.37 -13.63 15.02
CA THR A 87 1.34 -14.17 15.96
C THR A 87 1.64 -15.61 15.57
N VAL A 88 2.84 -15.85 15.06
CA VAL A 88 3.31 -17.17 14.65
C VAL A 88 4.02 -17.81 15.82
N VAL A 89 3.67 -19.05 16.14
CA VAL A 89 4.24 -19.82 17.25
C VAL A 89 4.87 -21.10 16.71
N LEU A 90 6.16 -21.28 16.97
CA LEU A 90 6.85 -22.55 16.76
C LEU A 90 6.97 -23.29 18.09
N THR A 91 6.49 -24.52 18.15
CA THR A 91 6.73 -25.43 19.26
C THR A 91 7.71 -26.52 18.81
N ALA A 92 8.86 -26.61 19.45
CA ALA A 92 9.84 -27.67 19.23
C ALA A 92 9.74 -28.73 20.32
N TYR A 93 10.00 -29.99 19.97
CA TYR A 93 9.98 -31.15 20.87
C TYR A 93 11.27 -31.96 20.72
N ASN A 94 11.70 -32.64 21.78
CA ASN A 94 12.82 -33.59 21.73
C ASN A 94 12.43 -34.99 22.19
N ASP A 95 13.36 -35.94 22.03
CA ASP A 95 13.14 -37.36 22.36
C ASP A 95 12.93 -37.64 23.85
N LYS A 96 13.22 -36.66 24.72
CA LYS A 96 12.97 -36.75 26.17
C LYS A 96 11.54 -36.32 26.52
N GLY A 97 10.74 -35.92 25.54
CA GLY A 97 9.40 -35.39 25.74
C GLY A 97 9.38 -33.95 26.26
N GLU A 98 10.51 -33.24 26.21
CA GLU A 98 10.56 -31.80 26.52
C GLU A 98 9.99 -31.00 25.34
N SER A 99 9.45 -29.82 25.63
CA SER A 99 9.02 -28.86 24.62
C SER A 99 9.55 -27.46 24.90
N SER A 100 9.73 -26.68 23.84
CA SER A 100 10.10 -25.26 23.88
C SER A 100 9.26 -24.51 22.86
N THR A 101 8.94 -23.24 23.13
CA THR A 101 8.11 -22.40 22.26
C THR A 101 8.82 -21.09 21.95
N TYR A 102 8.71 -20.63 20.70
CA TYR A 102 9.15 -19.33 20.23
C TYR A 102 8.04 -18.68 19.42
N GLU A 103 7.76 -17.41 19.69
CA GLU A 103 6.69 -16.66 19.04
C GLU A 103 7.21 -15.34 18.46
N GLU A 104 6.69 -14.95 17.31
CA GLU A 104 6.96 -13.66 16.68
C GLU A 104 5.68 -13.12 16.03
N THR A 105 5.45 -11.81 16.16
CA THR A 105 4.28 -11.14 15.58
C THR A 105 4.66 -10.44 14.28
N PHE A 106 3.93 -10.76 13.22
CA PHE A 106 4.07 -10.18 11.89
C PHE A 106 2.89 -9.27 11.59
N ILE A 107 3.19 -8.06 11.12
CA ILE A 107 2.19 -7.16 10.55
C ILE A 107 2.35 -7.25 9.03
N ILE A 108 1.33 -7.82 8.39
CA ILE A 108 1.23 -7.86 6.93
C ILE A 108 0.37 -6.68 6.53
N ASP A 109 1.02 -5.70 5.92
CA ASP A 109 0.39 -4.48 5.40
C ASP A 109 0.85 -4.29 3.96
N GLY A 110 0.21 -5.04 3.07
CA GLY A 110 0.45 -4.97 1.62
C GLY A 110 -0.70 -4.26 0.91
N CYS A 111 -0.56 -4.03 -0.38
CA CYS A 111 -1.65 -3.44 -1.14
C CYS A 111 -2.87 -4.37 -1.19
N VAL A 112 -4.07 -3.84 -1.38
CA VAL A 112 -5.32 -4.57 -1.51
C VAL A 112 -5.69 -4.62 -2.99
N ASP A 113 -5.97 -5.83 -3.48
CA ASP A 113 -6.47 -6.00 -4.84
C ASP A 113 -7.93 -5.51 -4.88
N GLU A 114 -8.28 -4.80 -5.94
CA GLU A 114 -9.65 -4.37 -6.14
C GLU A 114 -10.56 -5.55 -6.45
N GLU A 115 -11.82 -5.48 -6.01
CA GLU A 115 -12.81 -6.56 -6.24
C GLU A 115 -13.92 -6.12 -7.19
N THR A 116 -14.15 -4.82 -7.33
CA THR A 116 -15.26 -4.28 -8.11
C THR A 116 -14.82 -3.05 -8.90
N GLN A 117 -15.45 -2.87 -10.06
CA GLN A 117 -15.28 -1.70 -10.91
C GLN A 117 -16.54 -1.49 -11.73
N ASN A 118 -16.94 -0.22 -11.90
CA ASN A 118 -17.98 0.17 -12.85
C ASN A 118 -17.59 1.44 -13.61
N ILE A 119 -17.22 1.27 -14.88
CA ILE A 119 -16.83 2.38 -15.78
C ILE A 119 -17.94 2.78 -16.76
N ASN A 120 -19.14 2.20 -16.61
CA ASN A 120 -20.24 2.40 -17.53
C ASN A 120 -21.50 2.84 -16.77
N PRO A 121 -21.96 4.09 -16.95
CA PRO A 121 -23.13 4.62 -16.24
C PRO A 121 -24.41 3.79 -16.39
N ALA A 122 -24.53 3.01 -17.47
CA ALA A 122 -25.66 2.09 -17.67
C ALA A 122 -25.75 0.98 -16.61
N ASN A 123 -24.65 0.69 -15.90
CA ASN A 123 -24.59 -0.35 -14.88
C ASN A 123 -24.74 0.19 -13.44
N GLY A 124 -24.99 1.50 -13.29
CA GLY A 124 -25.10 2.17 -12.00
C GLY A 124 -24.05 3.27 -11.82
N ASP A 125 -23.87 3.70 -10.59
CA ASP A 125 -22.90 4.72 -10.22
C ASP A 125 -21.47 4.29 -10.60
N LEU A 126 -20.68 5.25 -11.08
CA LEU A 126 -19.31 5.02 -11.48
C LEU A 126 -18.43 4.66 -10.27
N ASN A 127 -17.54 3.69 -10.48
CA ASN A 127 -16.53 3.26 -9.54
C ASN A 127 -15.28 2.85 -10.35
N TRP A 128 -14.32 3.75 -10.48
CA TRP A 128 -13.04 3.50 -11.16
C TRP A 128 -11.96 3.21 -10.14
N THR A 129 -11.51 1.96 -10.13
CA THR A 129 -10.55 1.41 -9.17
C THR A 129 -9.27 0.89 -9.85
N PHE A 130 -9.21 0.96 -11.19
CA PHE A 130 -8.14 0.35 -11.99
C PHE A 130 -7.96 -1.15 -11.73
N LEU A 131 -9.07 -1.84 -11.47
CA LEU A 131 -9.14 -3.31 -11.33
C LEU A 131 -8.50 -4.03 -12.53
N ASN A 132 -8.57 -3.43 -13.71
CA ASN A 132 -7.98 -3.93 -14.94
C ASN A 132 -7.57 -2.78 -15.88
N ASP A 133 -6.84 -3.12 -16.95
CA ASP A 133 -6.35 -2.14 -17.92
C ASP A 133 -7.47 -1.48 -18.76
N ASP A 134 -8.69 -2.01 -18.74
CA ASP A 134 -9.84 -1.46 -19.48
C ASP A 134 -10.32 -0.11 -18.91
N ALA A 135 -9.82 0.29 -17.75
CA ALA A 135 -10.11 1.54 -17.05
C ALA A 135 -9.13 2.69 -17.35
N ALA A 136 -8.16 2.49 -18.26
CA ALA A 136 -7.12 3.48 -18.51
C ALA A 136 -7.67 4.81 -19.05
N PHE A 137 -7.10 5.92 -18.57
CA PHE A 137 -7.30 7.25 -19.14
C PHE A 137 -6.24 7.52 -20.22
N ASP A 138 -6.64 8.22 -21.27
CA ASP A 138 -5.76 8.67 -22.34
C ASP A 138 -5.14 10.03 -22.01
N ALA A 139 -3.81 10.08 -22.03
CA ALA A 139 -3.04 11.31 -21.87
C ALA A 139 -3.10 12.20 -23.12
N PHE A 140 -3.23 13.51 -22.92
CA PHE A 140 -3.19 14.51 -24.00
C PHE A 140 -2.45 15.79 -23.60
N GLY A 141 -1.97 16.53 -24.60
CA GLY A 141 -1.21 17.76 -24.38
C GLY A 141 0.24 17.51 -23.97
N ASP A 142 0.88 16.50 -24.57
CA ASP A 142 2.30 16.18 -24.41
C ASP A 142 2.70 15.75 -22.98
N ILE A 143 1.82 15.03 -22.29
CA ILE A 143 2.09 14.38 -20.99
C ILE A 143 2.14 12.85 -21.13
N GLY A 144 2.59 12.18 -20.07
CA GLY A 144 2.47 10.74 -19.91
C GLY A 144 1.38 10.35 -18.90
N GLY A 145 0.97 9.10 -18.95
CA GLY A 145 0.15 8.49 -17.92
C GLY A 145 0.03 6.98 -18.10
N ALA A 146 -0.13 6.26 -17.00
CA ALA A 146 -0.26 4.81 -17.00
C ALA A 146 -0.83 4.30 -15.68
N ILE A 147 -1.47 3.13 -15.72
CA ILE A 147 -1.75 2.36 -14.52
C ILE A 147 -0.43 1.75 -14.02
N VAL A 148 -0.10 1.98 -12.75
CA VAL A 148 1.14 1.53 -12.12
C VAL A 148 0.87 0.99 -10.71
N ALA A 149 1.82 0.24 -10.14
CA ALA A 149 1.74 -0.15 -8.74
C ALA A 149 1.69 1.10 -7.84
N ASN A 150 0.84 1.06 -6.81
CA ASN A 150 0.68 2.18 -5.88
C ASN A 150 2.02 2.51 -5.18
N PRO A 151 2.56 3.74 -5.34
CA PRO A 151 3.86 4.10 -4.77
C PRO A 151 3.83 4.30 -3.25
N VAL A 152 2.65 4.55 -2.68
CA VAL A 152 2.47 4.84 -1.25
C VAL A 152 1.24 4.10 -0.76
N LEU A 153 1.42 3.15 0.16
CA LEU A 153 0.32 2.49 0.85
C LEU A 153 0.11 3.17 2.19
N ASP A 154 -1.09 3.70 2.41
CA ASP A 154 -1.49 4.33 3.67
C ASP A 154 -2.95 3.98 4.02
N ASN A 155 -3.48 4.64 5.05
CA ASN A 155 -4.85 4.43 5.52
C ASN A 155 -5.93 5.04 4.61
N VAL A 156 -5.55 5.89 3.64
CA VAL A 156 -6.46 6.50 2.68
C VAL A 156 -6.50 5.67 1.40
N ASN A 157 -5.33 5.28 0.87
CA ASN A 157 -5.25 4.40 -0.28
C ASN A 157 -4.27 3.24 -0.04
N ASN A 158 -4.81 2.03 -0.02
CA ASN A 158 -4.03 0.80 0.01
C ASN A 158 -4.22 -0.05 -1.25
N SER A 159 -4.87 0.45 -2.31
CA SER A 159 -5.09 -0.26 -3.57
C SER A 159 -3.77 -0.63 -4.23
N CYS A 160 -3.72 -1.77 -4.90
CA CYS A 160 -2.51 -2.27 -5.55
C CYS A 160 -2.09 -1.47 -6.78
N PHE A 161 -3.05 -0.93 -7.51
CA PHE A 161 -2.80 -0.20 -8.74
C PHE A 161 -3.50 1.14 -8.72
N VAL A 162 -2.84 2.15 -9.26
CA VAL A 162 -3.31 3.53 -9.33
C VAL A 162 -2.96 4.11 -10.69
N TYR A 163 -3.61 5.18 -11.10
CA TYR A 163 -3.21 5.88 -12.31
C TYR A 163 -2.16 6.95 -12.00
N ARG A 164 -1.01 6.85 -12.67
CA ARG A 164 0.06 7.86 -12.65
C ARG A 164 -0.16 8.88 -13.76
N TYR A 165 -0.05 10.15 -13.40
CA TYR A 165 -0.09 11.32 -14.28
C TYR A 165 1.29 11.97 -14.29
N ASP A 166 1.93 12.05 -15.46
CA ASP A 166 3.27 12.62 -15.63
C ASP A 166 3.21 14.00 -16.31
N LYS A 167 3.25 15.10 -15.53
CA LYS A 167 3.20 16.47 -16.04
C LYS A 167 4.54 16.90 -16.66
N THR A 168 4.89 16.22 -17.74
CA THR A 168 6.19 16.26 -18.41
C THR A 168 6.63 17.70 -18.70
N THR A 169 7.89 18.04 -18.38
CA THR A 169 8.42 19.38 -18.64
C THR A 169 8.22 19.79 -20.11
N GLY A 170 7.64 20.98 -20.31
CA GLY A 170 7.34 21.50 -21.65
C GLY A 170 6.03 21.02 -22.25
N CYS A 171 5.19 20.29 -21.50
CA CYS A 171 3.85 19.93 -21.93
C CYS A 171 2.94 21.15 -22.13
N GLN A 172 1.76 20.92 -22.72
CA GLN A 172 0.77 21.98 -22.90
C GLN A 172 0.20 22.39 -21.55
N THR A 173 -0.01 23.70 -21.31
CA THR A 173 -0.63 24.16 -20.06
C THR A 173 -2.07 23.68 -19.89
N TRP A 174 -2.70 23.20 -20.96
CA TRP A 174 -4.03 22.59 -20.96
C TRP A 174 -3.99 21.05 -20.96
N SER A 175 -2.83 20.43 -20.73
CA SER A 175 -2.66 18.97 -20.71
C SER A 175 -3.52 18.29 -19.64
N GLY A 176 -3.98 17.09 -19.92
CA GLY A 176 -4.85 16.33 -19.02
C GLY A 176 -4.92 14.87 -19.41
N VAL A 177 -5.67 14.11 -18.64
CA VAL A 177 -6.02 12.72 -18.97
C VAL A 177 -7.53 12.61 -19.07
N GLY A 178 -8.04 11.86 -20.04
CA GLY A 178 -9.47 11.74 -20.27
C GLY A 178 -9.89 10.38 -20.76
N VAL A 179 -11.17 10.07 -20.60
CA VAL A 179 -11.78 8.83 -21.08
C VAL A 179 -13.16 9.13 -21.67
N GLU A 180 -13.52 8.42 -22.73
CA GLU A 180 -14.89 8.39 -23.26
C GLU A 180 -15.68 7.29 -22.56
N LEU A 181 -16.82 7.64 -21.97
CA LEU A 181 -17.75 6.71 -21.37
C LEU A 181 -18.52 5.94 -22.44
N ALA A 182 -18.73 4.63 -22.22
CA ALA A 182 -19.56 3.81 -23.11
C ALA A 182 -21.01 4.32 -23.22
N THR A 183 -21.58 4.76 -22.10
CA THR A 183 -22.87 5.46 -22.03
C THR A 183 -22.75 6.78 -21.31
N SER A 184 -23.58 7.75 -21.65
CA SER A 184 -23.51 9.07 -21.04
C SER A 184 -24.04 9.07 -19.61
N LEU A 185 -23.39 9.86 -18.74
CA LEU A 185 -23.99 10.32 -17.48
C LEU A 185 -25.12 11.29 -17.81
N ASP A 186 -26.37 10.93 -17.56
CA ASP A 186 -27.52 11.82 -17.72
C ASP A 186 -27.90 12.46 -16.38
N PHE A 187 -27.57 13.74 -16.22
CA PHE A 187 -27.80 14.49 -14.99
C PHE A 187 -29.28 14.78 -14.72
N SER A 188 -30.16 14.42 -15.66
CA SER A 188 -31.61 14.45 -15.48
C SER A 188 -32.12 13.20 -14.76
N THR A 189 -31.35 12.11 -14.73
CA THR A 189 -31.79 10.79 -14.23
C THR A 189 -30.91 10.22 -13.12
N ILE A 190 -29.60 10.52 -13.10
CA ILE A 190 -28.72 10.05 -12.02
C ILE A 190 -29.06 10.75 -10.70
N THR A 191 -29.01 10.00 -9.61
CA THR A 191 -29.32 10.48 -8.25
C THR A 191 -28.06 11.01 -7.58
N ASN A 192 -27.01 10.22 -7.62
CA ASN A 192 -25.71 10.48 -7.03
C ASN A 192 -24.90 11.36 -7.98
N LYS A 193 -24.45 12.51 -7.50
CA LYS A 193 -23.86 13.59 -8.31
C LYS A 193 -22.60 14.17 -7.66
N THR A 194 -22.16 13.59 -6.55
CA THR A 194 -20.88 13.90 -5.97
C THR A 194 -19.90 12.87 -6.47
N PHE A 195 -18.73 13.32 -6.91
CA PHE A 195 -17.64 12.42 -7.22
C PHE A 195 -16.58 12.56 -6.14
N LYS A 196 -16.03 11.44 -5.70
CA LYS A 196 -14.80 11.41 -4.91
C LYS A 196 -13.66 10.88 -5.75
N MET A 197 -12.45 11.25 -5.38
CA MET A 197 -11.24 10.74 -6.00
C MET A 197 -10.11 10.80 -4.99
N LYS A 198 -9.42 9.67 -4.80
CA LYS A 198 -8.18 9.65 -4.05
C LYS A 198 -7.07 10.20 -4.92
N VAL A 199 -6.22 11.04 -4.37
CA VAL A 199 -5.11 11.68 -5.07
C VAL A 199 -3.85 11.71 -4.23
N LEU A 200 -2.70 11.70 -4.88
CA LEU A 200 -1.39 11.83 -4.28
C LEU A 200 -0.54 12.75 -5.16
N ALA A 201 0.15 13.70 -4.54
CA ALA A 201 1.17 14.52 -5.20
C ALA A 201 2.54 14.24 -4.59
N GLU A 202 3.56 14.04 -5.42
CA GLU A 202 4.91 13.75 -4.91
C GLU A 202 5.61 14.99 -4.36
N ASN A 203 5.59 16.09 -5.13
CA ASN A 203 6.51 17.21 -4.91
C ASN A 203 5.82 18.53 -4.57
N GLN A 204 4.59 18.76 -5.03
CA GLN A 204 3.88 20.01 -4.78
C GLN A 204 2.38 19.85 -4.59
N ILE A 205 1.82 20.73 -3.77
CA ILE A 205 0.38 20.90 -3.64
C ILE A 205 -0.18 21.55 -4.91
N THR A 206 -1.39 21.16 -5.30
CA THR A 206 -2.02 21.65 -6.52
C THR A 206 -3.53 21.58 -6.44
N ASP A 207 -4.19 22.33 -7.32
CA ASP A 207 -5.57 22.07 -7.70
C ASP A 207 -5.68 20.87 -8.65
N VAL A 208 -6.76 20.13 -8.47
CA VAL A 208 -7.22 19.04 -9.33
C VAL A 208 -8.57 19.45 -9.89
N THR A 209 -8.73 19.36 -11.21
CA THR A 209 -10.00 19.64 -11.89
C THR A 209 -10.61 18.35 -12.39
N LEU A 210 -11.83 18.03 -11.95
CA LEU A 210 -12.69 17.04 -12.58
C LEU A 210 -13.65 17.74 -13.54
N ARG A 211 -13.60 17.37 -14.82
CA ARG A 211 -14.40 17.96 -15.89
C ARG A 211 -15.20 16.90 -16.62
N LEU A 212 -16.48 17.18 -16.82
CA LEU A 212 -17.43 16.36 -17.56
C LEU A 212 -17.83 17.10 -18.84
N GLU A 213 -17.65 16.49 -20.00
CA GLU A 213 -17.97 17.09 -21.31
C GLU A 213 -19.11 16.36 -22.02
N PHE A 214 -19.90 17.09 -22.80
CA PHE A 214 -21.05 16.53 -23.54
C PHE A 214 -20.65 15.34 -24.42
N MET A 215 -19.60 15.53 -25.21
CA MET A 215 -18.95 14.49 -26.02
C MET A 215 -17.44 14.75 -26.03
N PRO A 216 -16.64 13.73 -26.42
CA PRO A 216 -15.23 13.97 -26.74
C PRO A 216 -15.06 15.11 -27.74
N PHE A 217 -13.87 15.71 -27.71
CA PHE A 217 -13.48 16.74 -28.67
C PHE A 217 -13.82 16.30 -30.11
N PRO A 218 -14.43 17.17 -30.94
CA PRO A 218 -14.60 18.62 -30.75
C PRO A 218 -15.89 19.08 -30.06
N ASN A 219 -16.83 18.19 -29.74
CA ASN A 219 -18.19 18.57 -29.33
C ASN A 219 -18.34 18.66 -27.80
N VAL A 220 -17.44 19.38 -27.16
CA VAL A 220 -17.26 19.35 -25.70
C VAL A 220 -18.36 20.09 -24.91
N ASN A 221 -19.21 20.89 -25.56
CA ASN A 221 -20.21 21.73 -24.91
C ASN A 221 -21.62 21.10 -24.91
N PRO A 222 -22.41 21.23 -23.82
CA PRO A 222 -22.01 21.85 -22.55
C PRO A 222 -21.01 20.99 -21.78
N PHE A 223 -20.16 21.63 -20.97
CA PHE A 223 -19.32 20.94 -19.99
C PHE A 223 -19.64 21.44 -18.58
N GLN A 224 -19.25 20.65 -17.59
CA GLN A 224 -19.25 21.02 -16.17
C GLN A 224 -17.87 20.72 -15.59
N GLU A 225 -17.39 21.54 -14.66
CA GLU A 225 -16.11 21.30 -13.99
C GLU A 225 -16.16 21.68 -12.52
N ARG A 226 -15.42 20.93 -11.71
CA ARG A 226 -15.22 21.18 -10.28
C ARG A 226 -13.73 21.12 -9.97
N ILE A 227 -13.31 21.94 -9.02
CA ILE A 227 -11.93 22.06 -8.59
C ILE A 227 -11.87 21.74 -7.11
N ALA A 228 -10.92 20.90 -6.73
CA ALA A 228 -10.56 20.61 -5.35
C ALA A 228 -9.02 20.63 -5.23
N SER A 229 -8.49 20.93 -4.06
CA SER A 229 -7.05 21.13 -3.88
C SER A 229 -6.44 19.99 -3.07
N ILE A 230 -5.30 19.50 -3.54
CA ILE A 230 -4.34 18.75 -2.74
C ILE A 230 -3.68 19.73 -1.78
N THR A 231 -3.66 19.39 -0.49
CA THR A 231 -3.13 20.29 0.56
C THR A 231 -1.84 19.79 1.21
N GLN A 232 -1.48 18.54 0.93
CA GLN A 232 -0.29 17.87 1.45
C GLN A 232 0.40 17.07 0.33
N VAL A 233 1.71 16.84 0.48
CA VAL A 233 2.52 16.06 -0.49
C VAL A 233 3.00 14.78 0.17
N GLY A 234 3.17 13.71 -0.62
CA GLY A 234 3.69 12.42 -0.17
C GLY A 234 2.70 11.55 0.61
N GLU A 235 1.42 11.93 0.70
CA GLU A 235 0.36 11.15 1.31
C GLU A 235 -0.94 11.23 0.51
N TRP A 236 -1.72 10.16 0.51
CA TRP A 236 -3.00 10.12 -0.19
C TRP A 236 -4.04 10.98 0.51
N GLN A 237 -4.87 11.67 -0.28
CA GLN A 237 -6.00 12.47 0.17
C GLN A 237 -7.23 12.12 -0.64
N GLU A 238 -8.42 12.13 -0.02
CA GLU A 238 -9.69 12.01 -0.75
C GLU A 238 -10.25 13.40 -1.04
N LEU A 239 -10.41 13.73 -2.32
CA LEU A 239 -11.06 14.96 -2.77
C LEU A 239 -12.53 14.71 -3.11
N SER A 240 -13.35 15.74 -2.98
CA SER A 240 -14.78 15.71 -3.31
C SER A 240 -15.15 16.78 -4.33
N PHE A 241 -15.94 16.39 -5.32
CA PHE A 241 -16.39 17.21 -6.45
C PHE A 241 -17.92 17.19 -6.54
N ASP A 242 -18.57 18.24 -6.04
CA ASP A 242 -20.02 18.32 -5.92
C ASP A 242 -20.69 18.87 -7.20
N PHE A 243 -21.41 18.02 -7.93
CA PHE A 243 -22.25 18.42 -9.08
C PHE A 243 -23.76 18.40 -8.78
N THR A 244 -24.18 18.42 -7.52
CA THR A 244 -25.60 18.35 -7.13
C THR A 244 -26.45 19.51 -7.64
N ASN A 245 -25.83 20.66 -7.93
CA ASN A 245 -26.47 21.81 -8.57
C ASN A 245 -26.73 21.63 -10.09
N VAL A 246 -26.23 20.56 -10.71
CA VAL A 246 -26.43 20.24 -12.13
C VAL A 246 -27.65 19.32 -12.26
N ASN A 247 -28.68 19.79 -12.96
CA ASN A 247 -29.99 19.13 -13.02
C ASN A 247 -30.38 18.61 -14.41
N SER A 248 -29.51 18.79 -15.40
CA SER A 248 -29.72 18.35 -16.77
C SER A 248 -28.40 18.28 -17.53
N GLY A 249 -28.45 17.66 -18.70
CA GLY A 249 -27.29 17.49 -19.57
C GLY A 249 -26.78 16.05 -19.53
N THR A 250 -26.26 15.62 -20.66
CA THR A 250 -25.60 14.32 -20.80
C THR A 250 -24.11 14.56 -20.97
N PHE A 251 -23.28 13.77 -20.29
CA PHE A 251 -21.83 13.88 -20.37
C PHE A 251 -21.22 12.53 -20.73
N LYS A 252 -20.39 12.51 -21.77
CA LYS A 252 -19.78 11.29 -22.29
C LYS A 252 -18.25 11.29 -22.14
N SER A 253 -17.66 12.38 -21.68
CA SER A 253 -16.22 12.41 -21.37
C SER A 253 -15.97 12.83 -19.94
N VAL A 254 -15.06 12.11 -19.28
CA VAL A 254 -14.52 12.43 -17.97
C VAL A 254 -13.06 12.83 -18.16
N ILE A 255 -12.68 14.00 -17.67
CA ILE A 255 -11.32 14.53 -17.80
C ILE A 255 -10.82 14.98 -16.44
N ILE A 256 -9.58 14.60 -16.15
CA ILE A 256 -8.85 15.00 -14.94
C ILE A 256 -7.66 15.86 -15.36
N TYR A 257 -7.53 17.00 -14.68
CA TYR A 257 -6.37 17.87 -14.79
C TYR A 257 -5.70 18.03 -13.44
N PHE A 258 -4.39 17.88 -13.42
CA PHE A 258 -3.54 18.42 -12.37
C PHE A 258 -2.93 19.72 -12.88
N GLU A 259 -2.95 20.78 -12.07
CA GLU A 259 -2.30 22.04 -12.40
C GLU A 259 -2.73 22.63 -13.76
N ARG A 260 -4.04 22.63 -14.03
CA ARG A 260 -4.54 23.15 -15.30
C ARG A 260 -4.18 24.63 -15.45
N ASN A 261 -3.71 25.01 -16.63
CA ASN A 261 -3.24 26.35 -17.01
C ASN A 261 -1.90 26.77 -16.38
N ALA A 262 -1.27 25.94 -15.55
CA ALA A 262 0.09 26.19 -15.08
C ALA A 262 1.13 25.62 -16.07
N PRO A 263 2.35 26.17 -16.10
CA PRO A 263 3.47 25.60 -16.82
C PRO A 263 3.77 24.18 -16.33
N CYS A 264 4.20 23.31 -17.24
CA CYS A 264 4.63 21.96 -16.86
C CYS A 264 6.05 21.98 -16.32
N ASP A 265 6.23 21.44 -15.13
CA ASP A 265 7.46 21.46 -14.34
C ASP A 265 8.09 20.08 -14.13
N GLY A 266 7.46 19.02 -14.64
CA GLY A 266 7.94 17.65 -14.50
C GLY A 266 7.37 16.90 -13.30
N ASP A 267 6.38 17.46 -12.61
CA ASP A 267 5.77 16.82 -11.46
C ASP A 267 4.92 15.60 -11.82
N VAL A 268 4.80 14.71 -10.82
CA VAL A 268 4.07 13.46 -10.90
C VAL A 268 2.95 13.48 -9.88
N TYR A 269 1.77 13.07 -10.35
CA TYR A 269 0.58 12.92 -9.54
C TYR A 269 0.02 11.53 -9.73
N TYR A 270 -0.76 11.08 -8.76
CA TYR A 270 -1.50 9.84 -8.84
C TYR A 270 -2.95 10.09 -8.47
N PHE A 271 -3.84 9.31 -9.06
CA PHE A 271 -5.23 9.26 -8.64
C PHE A 271 -5.77 7.85 -8.70
N ASP A 272 -6.81 7.62 -7.91
CA ASP A 272 -7.47 6.34 -7.74
C ASP A 272 -8.88 6.52 -7.17
N ASP A 273 -9.65 5.43 -7.17
CA ASP A 273 -10.98 5.34 -6.56
C ASP A 273 -11.90 6.51 -6.93
N ILE A 274 -12.10 6.72 -8.23
CA ILE A 274 -13.07 7.72 -8.70
C ILE A 274 -14.46 7.13 -8.53
N THR A 275 -15.14 7.53 -7.47
CA THR A 275 -16.45 7.01 -7.07
C THR A 275 -17.52 8.07 -7.23
N GLN A 276 -18.72 7.64 -7.63
CA GLN A 276 -19.92 8.48 -7.68
C GLN A 276 -20.84 8.14 -6.49
N GLU A 277 -21.23 9.15 -5.72
CA GLU A 277 -22.07 9.05 -4.51
C GLU A 277 -23.06 10.22 -4.33
#